data_AF-A0A0N4YCJ5-F1
#
_entry.id   AF-A0A0N4YCJ5-F1
#
_cell.length_a   1.000
_cell.length_b   1.000
_cell.length_c   1.000
_cell.angle_alpha   90.00
_cell.angle_beta   90.00
_cell.angle_gamma   90.00
#
_symmetry.space_group_name_H-M   'P 1'
#
loop_
_entity.id
_entity.type
_entity.pdbx_description
1 polymer ?
#
loop_
_entity_poly.entity_id
_entity_poly.type
_entity_poly.pdbx_seq_one_letter_code
_entity_poly.pdbx_strand_id
1 'polypeptide(L)'
;MDLRDEQVRMDRRYDWVGPPHPISKIRPIKLRRVDNETDLERQYRIAREELNRWSSSFWEKHNTLFDTKKAEFVEKRKKELGRIEQVSANDLSREWYRRNIALCWPALKVNVLRFFRMLKRL
;
A
#
# COMPACT_ATOMS: atom_id res chain seq x y z
N MET A 1 -2.55 -11.86 14.59
CA MET A 1 -3.32 -12.07 15.83
C MET A 1 -4.10 -10.78 16.02
N ASP A 2 -5.32 -10.75 15.48
CA ASP A 2 -6.17 -9.58 15.50
C ASP A 2 -6.57 -9.31 16.96
N LEU A 3 -6.35 -8.10 17.46
CA LEU A 3 -6.74 -7.73 18.81
C LEU A 3 -8.26 -7.88 18.87
N ARG A 4 -8.72 -8.97 19.50
CA ARG A 4 -10.14 -9.31 19.68
C ARG A 4 -10.90 -8.03 20.00
N ASP A 5 -11.81 -7.68 19.09
CA ASP A 5 -12.54 -6.42 19.05
C ASP A 5 -13.24 -6.07 20.39
N GLU A 6 -13.42 -7.07 21.25
CA GLU A 6 -14.17 -7.07 22.50
C GLU A 6 -13.50 -6.36 23.68
N GLN A 7 -12.19 -6.10 23.66
CA GLN A 7 -11.48 -5.59 24.86
C GLN A 7 -11.17 -4.09 24.85
N VAL A 8 -11.53 -3.35 23.80
CA VAL A 8 -11.20 -1.92 23.71
C VAL A 8 -12.36 -1.07 24.23
N ARG A 9 -12.16 -0.41 25.37
CA ARG A 9 -13.09 0.60 25.91
C ARG A 9 -13.07 1.83 25.02
N MET A 10 -14.14 2.03 24.24
CA MET A 10 -14.30 3.18 23.35
C MET A 10 -14.73 4.42 24.12
N ASP A 11 -14.12 5.57 23.85
CA ASP A 11 -14.65 6.87 24.30
C ASP A 11 -15.84 7.25 23.40
N ARG A 12 -16.92 7.79 23.98
CA ARG A 12 -18.06 8.31 23.23
C ARG A 12 -17.78 9.65 22.54
N ARG A 13 -16.61 10.25 22.74
CA ARG A 13 -16.18 11.55 22.15
C ARG A 13 -15.15 11.44 21.04
N TYR A 14 -14.32 10.40 21.04
CA TYR A 14 -13.20 10.30 20.12
C TYR A 14 -13.17 8.94 19.41
N ASP A 15 -12.67 8.95 18.17
CA ASP A 15 -12.34 7.72 17.46
C ASP A 15 -11.13 7.06 18.11
N TRP A 16 -11.13 5.72 18.13
CA TRP A 16 -10.01 4.97 18.66
C TRP A 16 -9.04 4.59 17.54
N VAL A 17 -7.74 4.81 17.78
CA VAL A 17 -6.67 4.43 16.86
C VAL A 17 -5.71 3.51 17.60
N GLY A 18 -5.57 2.30 17.09
CA GLY A 18 -4.73 1.27 17.70
C GLY A 18 -3.24 1.34 17.33
N PRO A 19 -2.44 0.42 17.88
CA PRO A 19 -1.05 0.24 17.47
C PRO A 19 -0.97 -0.20 16.00
N PRO A 20 0.16 0.05 15.31
CA PRO A 20 0.33 -0.39 13.93
C PRO A 20 0.24 -1.92 13.82
N HIS A 21 -0.51 -2.40 12.83
CA HIS A 21 -0.65 -3.82 12.55
C HIS A 21 0.72 -4.42 12.15
N PRO A 22 1.10 -5.61 12.66
CA PRO A 22 2.45 -6.15 12.49
C PRO A 22 2.86 -6.36 11.02
N ILE A 23 1.92 -6.65 10.13
CA ILE A 23 2.21 -6.94 8.71
C ILE A 23 1.88 -5.73 7.83
N SER A 24 0.61 -5.33 7.77
CA SER A 24 0.16 -4.18 6.95
C SER A 24 0.74 -2.83 7.38
N LYS A 25 1.25 -2.71 8.61
CA LYS A 25 1.76 -1.46 9.24
C LYS A 25 0.71 -0.35 9.40
N ILE A 26 -0.52 -0.57 8.95
CA ILE A 26 -1.65 0.35 9.13
C ILE A 26 -2.17 0.27 10.55
N ARG A 27 -2.55 1.41 11.13
CA ARG A 27 -3.21 1.46 12.42
C ARG A 27 -4.69 1.15 12.26
N PRO A 28 -5.25 0.20 13.02
CA PRO A 28 -6.68 -0.05 13.01
C PRO A 28 -7.40 1.16 13.62
N ILE A 29 -8.51 1.56 13.01
CA ILE A 29 -9.34 2.67 13.45
C ILE A 29 -10.72 2.10 13.78
N LYS A 30 -11.23 2.42 14.97
CA LYS A 30 -12.65 2.20 15.30
C LYS A 30 -13.33 3.53 15.46
N LEU A 31 -14.34 3.75 14.63
CA LEU A 31 -15.11 4.98 14.66
C LEU A 31 -16.05 4.96 15.86
N ARG A 32 -16.17 6.13 16.47
CA ARG A 32 -17.09 6.39 17.57
C ARG A 32 -18.53 6.17 17.13
N ARG A 33 -19.35 5.58 18.01
CA ARG A 33 -20.80 5.43 17.80
C ARG A 33 -21.54 6.59 18.46
N VAL A 34 -22.46 7.20 17.72
CA VAL A 34 -23.36 8.25 18.22
C VAL A 34 -24.70 7.62 18.54
N ASP A 35 -25.27 7.94 19.70
CA ASP A 35 -26.50 7.30 20.19
C ASP A 35 -27.73 7.58 19.30
N ASN A 36 -27.75 8.76 18.66
CA ASN A 36 -28.81 9.19 17.75
C ASN A 36 -28.32 9.28 16.29
N GLU A 37 -27.47 8.34 15.85
CA GLU A 37 -27.02 8.32 14.45
C GLU A 37 -28.21 8.15 13.49
N THR A 38 -28.30 9.04 12.51
CA THR A 38 -29.20 8.86 11.37
C THR A 38 -28.78 7.64 10.55
N ASP A 39 -29.70 7.08 9.76
CA ASP A 39 -29.38 5.92 8.92
C ASP A 39 -28.25 6.20 7.93
N LEU A 40 -28.18 7.43 7.39
CA LEU A 40 -27.12 7.86 6.50
C LEU A 40 -25.75 7.92 7.22
N GLU A 41 -25.70 8.48 8.43
CA GLU A 41 -24.48 8.52 9.24
C GLU A 41 -24.00 7.12 9.60
N ARG A 42 -24.93 6.21 9.94
CA ARG A 42 -24.62 4.80 10.20
C ARG A 42 -24.00 4.14 8.97
N GLN A 43 -24.63 4.29 7.81
CA GLN A 43 -24.12 3.74 6.55
C GLN A 43 -22.73 4.28 6.22
N TYR A 44 -22.52 5.59 6.38
CA TYR A 44 -21.23 6.23 6.18
C TYR A 44 -20.15 5.68 7.12
N ARG A 45 -20.48 5.50 8.41
CA ARG A 45 -19.57 4.91 9.40
C ARG A 45 -19.18 3.49 9.02
N ILE A 46 -20.14 2.65 8.65
CA ILE A 46 -19.91 1.26 8.22
C ILE A 46 -19.02 1.23 6.98
N ALA A 47 -19.32 2.04 5.95
CA ALA A 47 -18.52 2.09 4.73
C ALA A 47 -17.06 2.52 5.00
N ARG A 48 -16.83 3.45 5.95
CA ARG A 48 -15.47 3.82 6.37
C ARG A 48 -14.76 2.71 7.13
N GLU A 49 -15.45 2.01 8.02
CA GLU A 49 -14.89 0.85 8.74
C GLU A 49 -14.49 -0.26 7.75
N GLU A 50 -15.35 -0.56 6.78
CA GLU A 50 -15.08 -1.51 5.70
C GLU A 50 -13.89 -1.08 4.83
N LEU A 51 -13.81 0.20 4.44
CA LEU A 51 -12.69 0.74 3.68
C LEU A 51 -11.37 0.61 4.46
N ASN A 52 -11.38 0.91 5.76
CA ASN A 52 -10.20 0.76 6.61
C ASN A 52 -9.75 -0.70 6.72
N ARG A 53 -10.69 -1.64 6.88
CA ARG A 53 -10.41 -3.09 6.88
C ARG A 53 -9.83 -3.54 5.54
N TRP A 54 -10.45 -3.12 4.44
CA TRP A 54 -9.99 -3.42 3.09
C TRP A 54 -8.57 -2.90 2.87
N SER A 55 -8.29 -1.65 3.25
CA SER A 55 -6.96 -1.03 3.14
C SER A 55 -5.91 -1.83 3.92
N SER A 56 -6.19 -2.19 5.18
CA SER A 56 -5.28 -3.03 5.96
C SER A 56 -5.02 -4.39 5.28
N SER A 57 -6.07 -5.08 4.82
CA SER A 57 -5.93 -6.37 4.13
C SER A 57 -5.14 -6.26 2.81
N PHE A 58 -5.37 -5.18 2.05
CA PHE A 58 -4.64 -4.89 0.82
C PHE A 58 -3.14 -4.75 1.08
N TRP A 59 -2.76 -3.95 2.09
CA TRP A 59 -1.38 -3.72 2.46
C TRP A 59 -0.72 -4.92 3.13
N GLU A 60 -1.47 -5.72 3.88
CA GLU A 60 -0.99 -6.99 4.41
C GLU A 60 -0.53 -7.92 3.28
N LYS A 61 -1.38 -8.10 2.26
CA LYS A 61 -1.07 -8.93 1.09
C LYS A 61 0.14 -8.39 0.33
N HIS A 62 0.19 -7.08 0.10
CA HIS A 62 1.29 -6.44 -0.62
C HIS A 62 2.62 -6.51 0.14
N ASN A 63 2.62 -6.25 1.44
CA ASN A 63 3.84 -6.29 2.25
C ASN A 63 4.37 -7.73 2.32
N THR A 64 3.50 -8.72 2.51
CA THR A 64 3.88 -10.14 2.49
C THR A 64 4.52 -10.53 1.16
N LEU A 65 3.91 -10.13 0.04
CA LEU A 65 4.47 -10.38 -1.29
C LEU A 65 5.81 -9.67 -1.49
N PHE A 66 5.92 -8.41 -1.06
CA PHE A 66 7.15 -7.63 -1.17
C PHE A 66 8.28 -8.26 -0.37
N ASP A 67 8.05 -8.62 0.89
CA ASP A 67 9.07 -9.25 1.74
C ASP A 67 9.52 -10.60 1.16
N THR A 68 8.58 -11.38 0.62
CA THR A 68 8.89 -12.64 -0.09
C THR A 68 9.78 -12.39 -1.31
N LYS A 69 9.40 -11.45 -2.19
CA LYS A 69 10.15 -11.14 -3.41
C LYS A 69 11.51 -10.51 -3.12
N LYS A 70 11.59 -9.71 -2.05
CA LYS A 70 12.85 -9.15 -1.57
C LYS A 70 13.77 -10.24 -1.07
N ALA A 71 13.28 -11.21 -0.30
CA ALA A 71 14.06 -12.35 0.16
C ALA A 71 14.58 -13.20 -1.02
N GLU A 72 13.71 -13.55 -1.98
CA GLU A 72 14.09 -14.25 -3.21
C GLU A 72 15.20 -13.50 -3.98
N PHE A 73 15.06 -12.17 -4.10
CA PHE A 73 16.05 -11.33 -4.77
C PHE A 73 17.40 -11.34 -4.04
N VAL A 74 17.40 -11.14 -2.72
CA VAL A 74 18.62 -11.16 -1.91
C VAL A 74 19.33 -12.51 -2.04
N GLU A 75 18.60 -13.61 -1.96
CA GLU A 75 19.17 -14.96 -2.10
C GLU A 75 19.75 -15.21 -3.50
N LYS A 76 19.04 -14.80 -4.56
CA LYS A 76 19.57 -14.89 -5.93
C LYS A 76 20.86 -14.09 -6.08
N ARG A 77 20.91 -12.87 -5.54
CA ARG A 77 22.07 -12.00 -5.64
C ARG A 77 23.25 -12.53 -4.82
N LYS A 78 23.03 -13.08 -3.63
CA LYS A 78 24.07 -13.75 -2.84
C LYS A 78 24.71 -14.91 -3.62
N LYS A 79 23.91 -15.72 -4.34
CA LYS A 79 24.44 -16.79 -5.20
C LYS A 79 25.30 -16.28 -6.35
N GLU A 80 24.93 -15.14 -6.95
CA GLU A 80 25.66 -14.54 -8.08
C GLU A 80 26.98 -13.86 -7.67
N LEU A 81 27.01 -13.20 -6.50
CA LEU A 81 28.15 -12.34 -6.07
C LEU A 81 28.94 -12.88 -4.87
N GLY A 82 28.52 -14.00 -4.28
CA GLY A 82 29.14 -14.58 -3.10
C GLY A 82 28.82 -13.81 -1.81
N ARG A 83 29.40 -12.62 -1.62
CA ARG A 83 29.21 -11.81 -0.39
C ARG A 83 28.47 -10.51 -0.71
N ILE A 84 27.28 -10.38 -0.14
CA ILE A 84 26.54 -9.11 -0.14
C ILE A 84 26.35 -8.73 1.31
N GLU A 85 27.06 -7.70 1.75
CA GLU A 85 27.04 -7.28 3.14
C GLU A 85 25.73 -6.56 3.48
N GLN A 86 25.19 -5.75 2.56
CA GLN A 86 23.80 -5.25 2.58
C GLN A 86 23.34 -4.91 1.15
N VAL A 87 22.12 -5.34 0.77
CA VAL A 87 21.49 -4.85 -0.47
C VAL A 87 20.94 -3.45 -0.19
N SER A 88 21.53 -2.43 -0.80
CA SER A 88 21.06 -1.05 -0.63
C SER A 88 19.69 -0.85 -1.30
N ALA A 89 18.89 0.08 -0.77
CA ALA A 89 17.67 0.53 -1.44
C ALA A 89 17.94 1.03 -2.87
N ASN A 90 19.13 1.61 -3.11
CA ASN A 90 19.55 2.03 -4.44
C ASN A 90 19.75 0.86 -5.41
N ASP A 91 20.28 -0.27 -4.95
CA ASP A 91 20.48 -1.44 -5.81
C ASP A 91 19.15 -2.05 -6.23
N LEU A 92 18.21 -2.16 -5.28
CA LEU A 92 16.83 -2.60 -5.55
C LEU A 92 16.14 -1.65 -6.54
N SER A 93 16.26 -0.35 -6.32
CA SER A 93 15.63 0.68 -7.17
C SER A 93 16.21 0.65 -8.58
N ARG A 94 17.55 0.60 -8.71
CA ARG A 94 18.22 0.56 -10.02
C ARG A 94 17.78 -0.64 -10.85
N GLU A 95 17.70 -1.82 -10.23
CA GLU A 95 17.27 -3.03 -10.93
C GLU A 95 15.79 -3.00 -11.28
N TRP A 96 14.95 -2.43 -10.40
CA TRP A 96 13.55 -2.19 -10.70
C TRP A 96 13.37 -1.25 -11.90
N TYR A 97 14.06 -0.10 -11.92
CA TYR A 97 13.99 0.84 -13.05
C TYR A 97 14.53 0.22 -14.33
N ARG A 98 15.65 -0.51 -14.27
CA ARG A 98 16.22 -1.20 -15.44
C ARG A 98 15.21 -2.16 -16.08
N ARG A 99 14.40 -2.87 -15.28
CA ARG A 99 13.37 -3.80 -15.77
C ARG A 99 12.08 -3.12 -16.22
N ASN A 100 11.72 -2.00 -15.57
CA ASN A 100 10.40 -1.39 -15.72
C ASN A 100 10.39 -0.08 -16.53
N ILE A 101 11.55 0.49 -16.93
CA ILE A 101 11.61 1.67 -17.81
C ILE A 101 10.86 1.43 -19.13
N ALA A 102 10.89 0.19 -19.63
CA ALA A 102 10.15 -0.18 -20.83
C ALA A 102 8.61 -0.03 -20.67
N LEU A 103 8.07 -0.09 -19.46
CA LEU A 103 6.65 0.12 -19.20
C LEU A 103 6.21 1.57 -19.41
N CYS A 104 7.14 2.52 -19.31
CA CYS A 104 6.87 3.93 -19.59
C CYS A 104 6.90 4.25 -21.10
N TRP A 105 7.46 3.35 -21.92
CA TRP A 105 7.65 3.57 -23.36
C TRP A 105 6.34 3.77 -24.14
N PRO A 106 5.27 2.98 -23.93
CA PRO A 106 4.00 3.19 -24.62
C PRO A 106 3.38 4.56 -24.33
N ALA A 107 3.40 4.98 -23.06
CA ALA A 107 2.88 6.28 -22.64
C ALA A 107 3.69 7.44 -23.25
N LEU A 108 5.03 7.34 -23.22
CA LEU A 108 5.92 8.30 -23.86
C LEU A 108 5.66 8.40 -25.37
N LYS A 109 5.59 7.25 -26.05
CA LYS A 109 5.33 7.18 -27.50
C LYS A 109 4.02 7.86 -27.89
N VAL A 110 2.95 7.62 -27.13
CA VAL A 110 1.64 8.24 -27.38
C VAL A 110 1.71 9.75 -27.18
N ASN A 111 2.37 10.23 -26.13
CA ASN A 111 2.52 11.67 -25.88
C ASN A 111 3.35 12.37 -26.96
N VAL A 112 4.44 11.75 -27.42
CA VAL A 112 5.25 12.24 -28.55
C VAL A 112 4.42 12.32 -29.82
N LEU A 113 3.65 11.27 -30.15
CA LEU A 113 2.74 11.28 -31.31
C LEU A 113 1.66 12.36 -31.19
N ARG A 114 1.08 12.57 -30.01
CA ARG A 114 0.11 13.64 -29.75
C ARG A 114 0.73 15.02 -29.96
N PHE A 115 1.97 15.22 -29.49
CA PHE A 115 2.70 16.47 -29.65
C PHE A 115 2.97 16.80 -31.13
N PHE A 116 3.47 15.83 -31.91
CA PHE A 116 3.69 16.04 -33.35
C PHE A 116 2.39 16.28 -34.13
N ARG A 117 1.28 15.64 -33.74
CA ARG A 117 -0.04 15.91 -34.34
C ARG A 117 -0.53 17.32 -34.01
N MET A 118 -0.19 17.86 -32.84
CA MET A 118 -0.51 19.24 -32.46
C MET A 118 0.31 20.24 -33.28
N LEU A 119 1.62 20.01 -33.41
CA LEU A 119 2.51 20.84 -34.23
C LEU A 119 2.14 20.86 -35.71
N LYS A 120 1.62 19.76 -36.27
CA LYS A 120 1.13 19.69 -37.66
C LYS A 120 -0.22 20.38 -37.89
N ARG A 121 -0.92 20.77 -36.82
CA ARG A 121 -2.22 21.47 -36.87
C ARG A 121 -2.08 22.98 -36.63
N LEU A 122 -0.89 23.44 -36.26
CA LEU A 122 -0.46 24.84 -36.23
C LEU A 122 0.15 25.19 -37.59
#